data_AF-F9WKD6-F1
#
_entry.id   AF-F9WKD6-F1
#
_cell.length_a   1.000
_cell.length_b   1.000
_cell.length_c   1.000
_cell.angle_alpha   90.00
_cell.angle_beta   90.00
_cell.angle_gamma   90.00
#
_symmetry.space_group_name_H-M   'P 1'
#
loop_
_entity.id
_entity.type
_entity.pdbx_description
1 polymer ?
#
loop_
_entity_poly.entity_id
_entity_poly.type
_entity_poly.pdbx_seq_one_letter_code
_entity_poly.pdbx_strand_id
1 'polypeptide(L)'
;GWGTQPQVKLLTSEWGCIVLSSPSEKNFKSWMDSKGALRFYINCYTTREMKAFLAWQEWCRCVKAEHYQASLAEIERRWSVVERRVEEVLLLRYVFDLEKYAQRCDDVAAALSNNKAEDMERYMRILLCSISWVEDGTTHKIIKLVRVATDPADRYLNFPSSEVIGARLKTLVVNHFFRRSYLAKALDMPGLAAEVLEKFGSCAFMYESIVDKVVEKMKCLPHAFIGPARESVLSRLRAAARYAQHHQVIAFKIGDQRRGVSLESKDLRTGVLYIPDLVNFPVLDAFYFVDAPPQDAAAVGRAGARGACANWTIVCLQMTKQDNHDTTTGAVVGLMARMREWIRDWDVVKEQLLWEMIYVQHRDAKAMSRRQVCAMAAGEVTEEHRDPHAFWNRVEQYQVQMDDNLISAIMVAAEC
;
A
#
# COMPACT_ATOMS: atom_id res chain seq x y z
N GLY A 1 3.80 18.29 -34.32
CA GLY A 1 2.93 19.43 -34.63
C GLY A 1 3.02 20.42 -33.49
N TRP A 2 3.17 21.69 -33.82
CA TRP A 2 3.53 22.82 -32.96
C TRP A 2 2.65 22.97 -31.72
N GLY A 3 3.27 23.13 -30.55
CA GLY A 3 2.59 23.53 -29.33
C GLY A 3 2.13 24.97 -29.45
N THR A 4 0.83 25.19 -29.31
CA THR A 4 0.21 26.51 -29.26
C THR A 4 0.78 27.32 -28.09
N GLN A 5 1.16 28.58 -28.33
CA GLN A 5 1.49 29.53 -27.26
C GLN A 5 0.32 29.63 -26.27
N PRO A 6 0.56 29.59 -24.95
CA PRO A 6 -0.50 29.79 -23.97
C PRO A 6 -1.08 31.20 -24.12
N GLN A 7 -2.41 31.33 -23.95
CA GLN A 7 -3.10 32.62 -24.03
C GLN A 7 -2.49 33.64 -23.06
N VAL A 8 -2.26 34.86 -23.55
CA VAL A 8 -1.58 35.98 -22.86
C VAL A 8 -2.35 36.50 -21.63
N LYS A 9 -3.63 36.13 -21.46
CA LYS A 9 -4.43 36.48 -20.29
C LYS A 9 -4.97 35.23 -19.60
N LEU A 10 -4.21 34.70 -18.65
CA LEU A 10 -4.77 33.91 -17.57
C LEU A 10 -5.54 34.87 -16.65
N LEU A 11 -6.77 34.50 -16.24
CA LEU A 11 -7.56 35.16 -15.19
C LEU A 11 -6.93 34.92 -13.80
N THR A 12 -5.65 35.26 -13.64
CA THR A 12 -4.84 34.91 -12.46
C THR A 12 -4.05 36.11 -11.92
N SER A 13 -4.59 37.33 -12.01
CA SER A 13 -3.95 38.51 -11.40
C SER A 13 -3.85 38.42 -9.86
N GLU A 14 -4.54 37.45 -9.23
CA GLU A 14 -4.63 37.32 -7.77
C GLU A 14 -4.06 36.00 -7.22
N TRP A 15 -3.71 35.04 -8.09
CA TRP A 15 -3.01 33.81 -7.69
C TRP A 15 -1.81 33.58 -8.62
N GLY A 16 -0.60 33.45 -8.04
CA GLY A 16 0.57 33.04 -8.79
C GLY A 16 0.34 31.66 -9.42
N CYS A 17 0.32 31.58 -10.75
CA CYS A 17 0.17 30.31 -11.47
C CYS A 17 1.54 29.89 -12.01
N ILE A 18 2.03 28.72 -11.61
CA ILE A 18 3.26 28.14 -12.16
C ILE A 18 2.86 27.34 -13.41
N VAL A 19 3.22 27.84 -14.59
CA VAL A 19 3.02 27.12 -15.86
C VAL A 19 4.14 26.10 -16.00
N LEU A 20 3.81 24.82 -15.93
CA LEU A 20 4.77 23.71 -16.04
C LEU A 20 4.55 23.00 -17.39
N SER A 21 5.57 22.98 -18.25
CA SER A 21 5.59 22.10 -19.43
C SER A 21 5.98 20.67 -19.02
N SER A 22 5.85 19.72 -19.96
CA SER A 22 6.48 18.40 -19.82
C SER A 22 7.95 18.56 -19.41
N PRO A 23 8.48 17.70 -18.52
CA PRO A 23 9.93 17.60 -18.34
C PRO A 23 10.53 17.33 -19.72
N SER A 24 11.50 18.17 -20.07
CA SER A 24 12.29 18.13 -21.30
C SER A 24 13.52 18.97 -21.03
N GLU A 25 14.69 18.34 -21.07
CA GLU A 25 15.97 19.03 -20.91
C GLU A 25 16.12 20.20 -21.90
N LYS A 26 15.55 20.06 -23.11
CA LYS A 26 15.55 21.13 -24.13
C LYS A 26 14.71 22.33 -23.71
N ASN A 27 13.54 22.10 -23.12
CA ASN A 27 12.69 23.19 -22.63
C ASN A 27 13.38 23.90 -21.45
N PHE A 28 14.01 23.14 -20.57
CA PHE A 28 14.74 23.67 -19.42
C PHE A 28 15.92 24.57 -19.84
N LYS A 29 16.76 24.10 -20.77
CA LYS A 29 17.90 24.89 -21.30
C LYS A 29 17.41 26.21 -21.92
N SER A 30 16.39 26.14 -22.77
CA SER A 30 15.78 27.33 -23.38
C SER A 30 15.27 28.35 -22.36
N TRP A 31 14.74 27.91 -21.21
CA TRP A 31 14.24 28.80 -20.15
C TRP A 31 15.34 29.38 -19.26
N MET A 32 16.41 28.63 -18.98
CA MET A 32 17.59 29.19 -18.32
C MET A 32 18.17 30.33 -19.16
N ASP A 33 18.34 30.09 -20.46
CA ASP A 33 18.97 31.04 -21.38
C ASP A 33 18.13 32.31 -21.58
N SER A 34 16.79 32.20 -21.55
CA SER A 34 15.90 33.32 -21.87
C SER A 34 15.34 34.08 -20.67
N LYS A 35 15.27 33.47 -19.47
CA LYS A 35 14.50 34.05 -18.34
C LYS A 35 15.12 33.88 -16.96
N GLY A 36 16.37 33.40 -16.85
CA GLY A 36 17.02 33.23 -15.54
C GLY A 36 16.24 32.27 -14.62
N ALA A 37 15.59 31.27 -15.20
CA ALA A 37 14.72 30.35 -14.49
C ALA A 37 15.51 29.52 -13.44
N LEU A 38 15.11 29.62 -12.17
CA LEU A 38 15.49 28.63 -11.14
C LEU A 38 14.85 27.27 -11.48
N ARG A 39 15.41 26.16 -10.98
CA ARG A 39 14.83 24.81 -11.17
C ARG A 39 13.37 24.81 -10.67
N PHE A 40 12.40 24.76 -11.59
CA PHE A 40 10.98 24.73 -11.22
C PHE A 40 10.48 23.29 -11.13
N TYR A 41 9.86 22.99 -9.98
CA TYR A 41 9.39 21.66 -9.63
C TYR A 41 7.95 21.45 -10.06
N ILE A 42 7.66 20.26 -10.57
CA ILE A 42 6.30 19.82 -10.88
C ILE A 42 5.62 19.42 -9.58
N ASN A 43 4.97 20.37 -8.90
CA ASN A 43 4.19 20.04 -7.72
C ASN A 43 2.87 19.36 -8.12
N CYS A 44 2.63 18.16 -7.57
CA CYS A 44 1.31 17.55 -7.61
C CYS A 44 0.51 18.15 -6.46
N TYR A 45 -0.53 18.92 -6.79
CA TYR A 45 -1.43 19.49 -5.80
C TYR A 45 -2.09 18.38 -4.98
N THR A 46 -2.18 18.57 -3.68
CA THR A 46 -2.98 17.74 -2.79
C THR A 46 -4.46 17.88 -3.14
N THR A 47 -5.28 16.86 -2.81
CA THR A 47 -6.74 16.93 -2.96
C THR A 47 -7.31 18.19 -2.31
N ARG A 48 -6.76 18.60 -1.15
CA ARG A 48 -7.17 19.82 -0.45
C ARG A 48 -6.87 21.09 -1.24
N GLU A 49 -5.69 21.18 -1.86
CA GLU A 49 -5.36 22.32 -2.73
C GLU A 49 -6.21 22.35 -4.00
N MET A 50 -6.55 21.18 -4.56
CA MET A 50 -7.48 21.11 -5.70
C MET A 50 -8.89 21.53 -5.31
N LYS A 51 -9.34 21.19 -4.09
CA LYS A 51 -10.63 21.64 -3.54
C LYS A 51 -10.66 23.16 -3.36
N ALA A 52 -9.58 23.71 -2.80
CA ALA A 52 -9.42 25.16 -2.66
C ALA A 52 -9.43 25.86 -4.03
N PHE A 53 -8.75 25.28 -5.02
CA PHE A 53 -8.74 25.82 -6.38
C PHE A 53 -10.13 25.83 -7.03
N LEU A 54 -10.91 24.74 -6.90
CA LEU A 54 -12.29 24.72 -7.40
C LEU A 54 -13.16 25.77 -6.69
N ALA A 55 -13.10 25.83 -5.36
CA ALA A 55 -13.88 26.78 -4.58
C ALA A 55 -13.56 28.23 -5.00
N TRP A 56 -12.29 28.53 -5.25
CA TRP A 56 -11.85 29.81 -5.78
C TRP A 56 -12.38 30.09 -7.19
N GLN A 57 -12.29 29.13 -8.12
CA GLN A 57 -12.83 29.29 -9.47
C GLN A 57 -14.33 29.59 -9.47
N GLU A 58 -15.10 28.90 -8.62
CA GLU A 58 -16.54 29.13 -8.50
C GLU A 58 -16.86 30.48 -7.84
N TRP A 59 -16.07 30.88 -6.83
CA TRP A 59 -16.17 32.22 -6.23
C TRP A 59 -15.99 33.33 -7.27
N CYS A 60 -14.95 33.24 -8.10
CA CYS A 60 -14.70 34.19 -9.17
C CYS A 60 -15.84 34.24 -10.20
N ARG A 61 -16.58 33.14 -10.42
CA ARG A 61 -17.73 33.10 -11.34
C ARG A 61 -18.98 33.72 -10.73
N CYS A 62 -19.18 33.61 -9.42
CA CYS A 62 -20.38 34.12 -8.75
C CYS A 62 -20.36 35.65 -8.56
N VAL A 63 -19.16 36.27 -8.51
CA VAL A 63 -18.90 37.73 -8.35
C VAL A 63 -19.39 38.33 -7.03
N LYS A 64 -20.48 37.80 -6.44
CA LYS A 64 -21.09 38.21 -5.16
C LYS A 64 -21.20 37.03 -4.20
N ALA A 65 -21.12 37.32 -2.91
CA ALA A 65 -21.23 36.34 -1.83
C ALA A 65 -22.58 35.61 -1.82
N GLU A 66 -23.69 36.32 -2.03
CA GLU A 66 -25.05 35.78 -2.02
C GLU A 66 -25.26 34.71 -3.10
N HIS A 67 -24.74 34.96 -4.31
CA HIS A 67 -24.81 34.01 -5.42
C HIS A 67 -23.94 32.77 -5.17
N TYR A 68 -22.78 32.94 -4.53
CA TYR A 68 -21.93 31.82 -4.15
C TYR A 68 -22.62 30.94 -3.10
N GLN A 69 -23.23 31.55 -2.07
CA GLN A 69 -24.00 30.85 -1.04
C GLN A 69 -25.18 30.07 -1.65
N ALA A 70 -25.92 30.67 -2.58
CA ALA A 70 -27.00 30.00 -3.30
C ALA A 70 -26.53 28.85 -4.20
N SER A 71 -25.25 28.82 -4.59
CA SER A 71 -24.66 27.83 -5.50
C SER A 71 -23.91 26.70 -4.78
N LEU A 72 -23.82 26.72 -3.44
CA LEU A 72 -23.00 25.77 -2.67
C LEU A 72 -23.29 24.30 -3.01
N ALA A 73 -24.57 23.93 -3.11
CA ALA A 73 -24.96 22.56 -3.45
C ALA A 73 -24.46 22.12 -4.84
N GLU A 74 -24.46 23.03 -5.83
CA GLU A 74 -23.93 22.75 -7.16
C GLU A 74 -22.40 22.69 -7.16
N ILE A 75 -21.74 23.54 -6.37
CA ILE A 75 -20.28 23.52 -6.19
C ILE A 75 -19.83 22.21 -5.55
N GLU A 76 -20.54 21.75 -4.51
CA GLU A 76 -20.29 20.44 -3.88
C GLU A 76 -20.51 19.29 -4.87
N ARG A 77 -21.57 19.36 -5.69
CA ARG A 77 -21.80 18.38 -6.76
C ARG A 77 -20.66 18.37 -7.77
N ARG A 78 -20.15 19.53 -8.19
CA ARG A 78 -18.98 19.63 -9.07
C ARG A 78 -17.72 19.09 -8.41
N TRP A 79 -17.50 19.40 -7.13
CA TRP A 79 -16.39 18.86 -6.35
C TRP A 79 -16.43 17.33 -6.35
N SER A 80 -17.58 16.70 -6.11
CA SER A 80 -17.68 15.23 -6.12
C SER A 80 -17.21 14.59 -7.44
N VAL A 81 -17.40 15.29 -8.58
CA VAL A 81 -16.93 14.81 -9.89
C VAL A 81 -15.41 15.01 -10.02
N VAL A 82 -14.92 16.16 -9.58
CA VAL A 82 -13.49 16.52 -9.58
C VAL A 82 -12.70 15.58 -8.67
N GLU A 83 -13.16 15.37 -7.44
CA GLU A 83 -12.55 14.49 -6.43
C GLU A 83 -12.31 13.08 -6.98
N ARG A 84 -13.31 12.49 -7.65
CA ARG A 84 -13.14 11.19 -8.33
C ARG A 84 -12.05 11.18 -9.40
N ARG A 85 -11.84 12.30 -10.08
CA ARG A 85 -10.78 12.42 -11.10
C ARG A 85 -9.40 12.63 -10.46
N VAL A 86 -9.33 13.35 -9.34
CA VAL A 86 -8.10 13.55 -8.55
C VAL A 86 -7.54 12.21 -8.10
N GLU A 87 -8.39 11.30 -7.63
CA GLU A 87 -8.01 9.95 -7.19
C GLU A 87 -7.31 9.15 -8.29
N GLU A 88 -7.73 9.32 -9.55
CA GLU A 88 -7.13 8.64 -10.70
C GLU A 88 -5.89 9.36 -11.24
N VAL A 89 -5.96 10.69 -11.38
CA VAL A 89 -4.94 11.52 -12.04
C VAL A 89 -4.70 12.80 -11.23
N LEU A 90 -3.60 12.87 -10.45
CA LEU A 90 -3.28 14.00 -9.56
C LEU A 90 -2.70 15.25 -10.28
N LEU A 91 -3.27 15.65 -11.42
CA LEU A 91 -2.77 16.77 -12.22
C LEU A 91 -3.88 17.72 -12.67
N LEU A 92 -3.80 19.00 -12.26
CA LEU A 92 -4.82 20.05 -12.50
C LEU A 92 -5.27 20.13 -13.96
N ARG A 93 -4.33 20.01 -14.91
CA ARG A 93 -4.60 20.10 -16.36
C ARG A 93 -5.65 19.09 -16.84
N TYR A 94 -5.74 17.93 -16.20
CA TYR A 94 -6.64 16.85 -16.59
C TYR A 94 -7.91 16.84 -15.73
N VAL A 95 -7.79 17.06 -14.42
CA VAL A 95 -8.90 16.89 -13.47
C VAL A 95 -10.13 17.77 -13.79
N PHE A 96 -9.93 19.03 -14.21
CA PHE A 96 -11.02 19.98 -14.46
C PHE A 96 -11.63 19.90 -15.87
N ASP A 97 -11.10 19.05 -16.75
CA ASP A 97 -11.50 18.95 -18.15
C ASP A 97 -11.79 17.49 -18.50
N LEU A 98 -13.04 17.18 -18.85
CA LEU A 98 -13.48 15.79 -19.03
C LEU A 98 -12.77 15.09 -20.18
N GLU A 99 -12.56 15.77 -21.30
CA GLU A 99 -11.93 15.19 -22.49
C GLU A 99 -10.44 14.93 -22.22
N LYS A 100 -9.76 15.90 -21.61
CA LYS A 100 -8.35 15.75 -21.22
C LYS A 100 -8.19 14.66 -20.16
N TYR A 101 -9.10 14.58 -19.20
CA TYR A 101 -9.14 13.50 -18.22
C TYR A 101 -9.27 12.13 -18.88
N ALA A 102 -10.24 11.96 -19.78
CA ALA A 102 -10.47 10.70 -20.48
C ALA A 102 -9.23 10.26 -21.28
N GLN A 103 -8.67 11.18 -22.08
CA GLN A 103 -7.43 10.91 -22.82
C GLN A 103 -6.27 10.49 -21.91
N ARG A 104 -6.17 11.11 -20.72
CA ARG A 104 -5.13 10.76 -19.75
C ARG A 104 -5.35 9.39 -19.11
N CYS A 105 -6.59 8.99 -18.88
CA CYS A 105 -6.91 7.65 -18.43
C CYS A 105 -6.52 6.59 -19.48
N ASP A 106 -6.79 6.85 -20.76
CA ASP A 106 -6.41 5.96 -21.86
C ASP A 106 -4.88 5.84 -21.98
N ASP A 107 -4.18 6.96 -21.86
CA ASP A 107 -2.71 7.00 -21.84
C ASP A 107 -2.12 6.15 -20.69
N VAL A 108 -2.73 6.23 -19.50
CA VAL A 108 -2.34 5.42 -18.33
C VAL A 108 -2.62 3.95 -18.58
N ALA A 109 -3.80 3.61 -19.12
CA ALA A 109 -4.17 2.22 -19.41
C ALA A 109 -3.22 1.59 -20.45
N ALA A 110 -2.89 2.33 -21.51
CA ALA A 110 -1.93 1.91 -22.51
C ALA A 110 -0.53 1.70 -21.92
N ALA A 111 -0.07 2.61 -21.06
CA ALA A 111 1.22 2.49 -20.37
C ALA A 111 1.27 1.27 -19.43
N LEU A 112 0.17 0.94 -18.75
CA LEU A 112 0.10 -0.23 -17.88
C LEU A 112 -0.04 -1.57 -18.64
N SER A 113 -0.51 -1.53 -19.90
CA SER A 113 -0.76 -2.74 -20.70
C SER A 113 0.43 -3.14 -21.58
N ASN A 114 1.19 -2.17 -22.09
CA ASN A 114 2.28 -2.39 -23.06
C ASN A 114 3.65 -2.67 -22.42
N ASN A 115 3.68 -3.32 -21.25
CA ASN A 115 4.91 -3.51 -20.48
C ASN A 115 5.65 -4.79 -20.86
N LYS A 116 6.97 -4.67 -21.06
CA LYS A 116 7.91 -5.79 -21.22
C LYS A 116 8.32 -6.32 -19.84
N ALA A 117 8.96 -7.48 -19.82
CA ALA A 117 9.52 -8.03 -18.57
C ALA A 117 10.56 -7.08 -17.95
N GLU A 118 11.37 -6.40 -18.76
CA GLU A 118 12.36 -5.40 -18.35
C GLU A 118 11.72 -4.20 -17.61
N ASP A 119 10.48 -3.85 -17.93
CA ASP A 119 9.77 -2.75 -17.27
C ASP A 119 9.40 -3.11 -15.81
N MET A 120 9.28 -4.40 -15.48
CA MET A 120 8.83 -4.86 -14.17
C MET A 120 9.88 -4.67 -13.09
N GLU A 121 11.16 -4.93 -13.41
CA GLU A 121 12.28 -4.58 -12.54
C GLU A 121 12.26 -3.07 -12.26
N ARG A 122 12.10 -2.26 -13.30
CA ARG A 122 12.05 -0.81 -13.14
C ARG A 122 10.88 -0.36 -12.28
N TYR A 123 9.68 -0.89 -12.50
CA TYR A 123 8.50 -0.58 -11.69
C TYR A 123 8.66 -1.04 -10.25
N MET A 124 9.28 -2.20 -10.03
CA MET A 124 9.64 -2.66 -8.70
C MET A 124 10.55 -1.64 -8.01
N ARG A 125 11.62 -1.19 -8.68
CA ARG A 125 12.52 -0.17 -8.15
C ARG A 125 11.83 1.16 -7.83
N ILE A 126 10.83 1.54 -8.64
CA ILE A 126 9.99 2.71 -8.37
C ILE A 126 9.14 2.49 -7.11
N LEU A 127 8.45 1.35 -7.02
CA LEU A 127 7.66 1.01 -5.83
C LEU A 127 8.53 0.96 -4.58
N LEU A 128 9.78 0.51 -4.70
CA LEU A 128 10.79 0.47 -3.64
C LEU A 128 11.44 1.83 -3.33
N CYS A 129 11.12 2.88 -4.09
CA CYS A 129 11.79 4.18 -3.98
C CYS A 129 13.33 4.09 -4.13
N SER A 130 13.83 3.07 -4.84
CA SER A 130 15.26 2.76 -4.94
C SER A 130 15.92 3.32 -6.20
N ILE A 131 15.16 4.05 -7.03
CA ILE A 131 15.71 4.78 -8.17
C ILE A 131 15.36 6.26 -8.11
N SER A 132 16.36 7.07 -8.44
CA SER A 132 16.17 8.48 -8.78
C SER A 132 15.33 8.63 -10.04
N TRP A 133 14.79 9.83 -10.21
CA TRP A 133 14.03 10.18 -11.41
C TRP A 133 14.84 10.03 -12.69
N VAL A 134 14.21 9.45 -13.71
CA VAL A 134 14.78 9.29 -15.05
C VAL A 134 13.74 9.75 -16.08
N GLU A 135 14.12 10.66 -16.95
CA GLU A 135 13.32 11.08 -18.11
C GLU A 135 13.50 10.08 -19.25
N ASP A 136 12.50 9.24 -19.48
CA ASP A 136 12.56 8.24 -20.57
C ASP A 136 11.36 8.33 -21.53
N GLY A 137 10.51 9.34 -21.34
CA GLY A 137 9.32 9.58 -22.17
C GLY A 137 8.15 8.61 -21.93
N THR A 138 8.37 7.41 -21.36
CA THR A 138 7.32 6.39 -21.20
C THR A 138 6.60 6.45 -19.85
N THR A 139 7.32 6.81 -18.78
CA THR A 139 6.81 6.68 -17.40
C THR A 139 6.06 7.91 -16.87
N HIS A 140 6.19 9.07 -17.50
CA HIS A 140 5.54 10.33 -17.06
C HIS A 140 4.00 10.26 -17.02
N LYS A 141 3.41 9.19 -17.59
CA LYS A 141 1.99 8.88 -17.55
C LYS A 141 1.55 8.32 -16.20
N ILE A 142 2.38 7.48 -15.61
CA ILE A 142 2.08 6.65 -14.44
C ILE A 142 2.93 7.02 -13.21
N ILE A 143 4.04 7.74 -13.41
CA ILE A 143 4.98 8.15 -12.37
C ILE A 143 5.01 9.67 -12.27
N LYS A 144 5.07 10.17 -11.04
CA LYS A 144 5.36 11.56 -10.68
C LYS A 144 6.70 11.66 -9.95
N LEU A 145 7.29 12.85 -10.00
CA LEU A 145 8.47 13.20 -9.23
C LEU A 145 8.05 13.74 -7.86
N VAL A 146 8.64 13.22 -6.79
CA VAL A 146 8.45 13.72 -5.42
C VAL A 146 9.79 14.17 -4.87
N ARG A 147 9.83 15.42 -4.38
CA ARG A 147 10.95 15.94 -3.60
C ARG A 147 10.82 15.44 -2.17
N VAL A 148 11.86 14.79 -1.67
CA VAL A 148 11.99 14.40 -0.27
C VAL A 148 13.07 15.26 0.33
N ALA A 149 12.67 16.11 1.29
CA ALA A 149 13.61 16.94 2.03
C ALA A 149 14.46 16.02 2.91
N THR A 150 15.77 16.01 2.67
CA THR A 150 16.76 15.22 3.42
C THR A 150 17.97 16.09 3.72
N ASP A 151 18.59 15.86 4.87
CA ASP A 151 19.84 16.50 5.29
C ASP A 151 21.03 15.62 4.81
N PRO A 152 22.04 16.13 4.08
CA PRO A 152 22.35 17.54 3.74
C PRO A 152 21.78 18.05 2.41
N ALA A 153 21.15 17.20 1.61
CA ALA A 153 20.63 17.57 0.30
C ALA A 153 19.32 16.85 0.01
N ASP A 154 18.40 17.55 -0.65
CA ASP A 154 17.14 16.99 -1.12
C ASP A 154 17.35 15.80 -2.04
N ARG A 155 16.51 14.78 -1.89
CA ARG A 155 16.40 13.66 -2.82
C ARG A 155 15.15 13.80 -3.66
N TYR A 156 15.21 13.23 -4.86
CA TYR A 156 14.09 13.22 -5.80
C TYR A 156 13.77 11.78 -6.19
N LEU A 157 12.56 11.35 -5.83
CA LEU A 157 12.11 9.98 -5.97
C LEU A 157 10.98 9.88 -6.97
N ASN A 158 10.94 8.74 -7.65
CA ASN A 158 9.79 8.35 -8.45
C ASN A 158 8.70 7.81 -7.53
N PHE A 159 7.50 8.33 -7.67
CA PHE A 159 6.30 7.80 -7.02
C PHE A 159 5.21 7.56 -8.05
N PRO A 160 4.30 6.60 -7.83
CA PRO A 160 3.10 6.51 -8.65
C PRO A 160 2.35 7.86 -8.69
N SER A 161 1.85 8.23 -9.87
CA SER A 161 1.18 9.52 -10.08
C SER A 161 -0.04 9.70 -9.19
N SER A 162 -0.73 8.62 -8.83
CA SER A 162 -1.85 8.56 -7.88
C SER A 162 -1.80 7.25 -7.09
N GLU A 163 -2.54 7.17 -5.99
CA GLU A 163 -2.67 5.94 -5.21
C GLU A 163 -3.27 4.81 -6.06
N VAL A 164 -4.27 5.13 -6.89
CA VAL A 164 -4.88 4.19 -7.84
C VAL A 164 -3.84 3.62 -8.81
N ILE A 165 -3.01 4.48 -9.42
CA ILE A 165 -1.96 4.02 -10.33
C ILE A 165 -0.92 3.19 -9.56
N GLY A 166 -0.59 3.58 -8.33
CA GLY A 166 0.30 2.82 -7.46
C GLY A 166 -0.20 1.41 -7.17
N ALA A 167 -1.49 1.27 -6.90
CA ALA A 167 -2.13 -0.01 -6.67
C ALA A 167 -2.15 -0.91 -7.92
N ARG A 168 -2.44 -0.33 -9.10
CA ARG A 168 -2.34 -1.05 -10.37
C ARG A 168 -0.91 -1.49 -10.66
N LEU A 169 0.09 -0.63 -10.41
CA LEU A 169 1.51 -0.97 -10.56
C LEU A 169 1.92 -2.07 -9.59
N LYS A 170 1.54 -1.99 -8.31
CA LYS A 170 1.82 -3.04 -7.32
C LYS A 170 1.22 -4.36 -7.76
N THR A 171 -0.05 -4.37 -8.18
CA THR A 171 -0.73 -5.56 -8.70
C THR A 171 0.00 -6.17 -9.91
N LEU A 172 0.42 -5.32 -10.86
CA LEU A 172 1.16 -5.75 -12.05
C LEU A 172 2.49 -6.40 -11.67
N VAL A 173 3.27 -5.74 -10.82
CA VAL A 173 4.57 -6.22 -10.34
C VAL A 173 4.38 -7.52 -9.57
N VAL A 174 3.52 -7.55 -8.55
CA VAL A 174 3.21 -8.75 -7.77
C VAL A 174 2.85 -9.92 -8.70
N ASN A 175 1.84 -9.77 -9.56
CA ASN A 175 1.43 -10.85 -10.46
C ASN A 175 2.54 -11.28 -11.43
N HIS A 176 3.39 -10.36 -11.88
CA HIS A 176 4.53 -10.70 -12.72
C HIS A 176 5.52 -11.59 -11.97
N PHE A 177 5.90 -11.19 -10.75
CA PHE A 177 6.90 -11.90 -9.98
C PHE A 177 6.38 -13.23 -9.39
N PHE A 178 5.08 -13.34 -9.11
CA PHE A 178 4.46 -14.57 -8.60
C PHE A 178 4.12 -15.62 -9.67
N ARG A 179 3.75 -15.24 -10.91
CA ARG A 179 3.29 -16.20 -11.93
C ARG A 179 4.38 -17.16 -12.45
N ARG A 180 5.64 -16.97 -12.08
CA ARG A 180 6.80 -17.64 -12.72
C ARG A 180 7.98 -17.87 -11.76
N SER A 181 7.75 -17.87 -10.45
CA SER A 181 8.80 -18.00 -9.40
C SER A 181 9.97 -17.03 -9.59
N TYR A 182 9.70 -15.73 -9.65
CA TYR A 182 10.74 -14.71 -9.80
C TYR A 182 11.19 -14.08 -8.48
N LEU A 183 10.79 -14.61 -7.31
CA LEU A 183 11.32 -14.11 -6.04
C LEU A 183 12.85 -14.21 -6.04
N ALA A 184 13.42 -15.31 -6.55
CA ALA A 184 14.86 -15.46 -6.77
C ALA A 184 15.42 -14.35 -7.66
N LYS A 185 14.84 -14.12 -8.85
CA LYS A 185 15.32 -13.07 -9.75
C LYS A 185 15.22 -11.67 -9.18
N ALA A 186 14.21 -11.40 -8.35
CA ALA A 186 14.08 -10.13 -7.67
C ALA A 186 15.19 -9.96 -6.60
N LEU A 187 15.53 -11.04 -5.90
CA LEU A 187 16.64 -11.06 -4.93
C LEU A 187 18.01 -10.97 -5.60
N ASP A 188 18.17 -11.54 -6.80
CA ASP A 188 19.40 -11.47 -7.59
C ASP A 188 19.67 -10.08 -8.18
N MET A 189 18.70 -9.15 -8.10
CA MET A 189 18.92 -7.80 -8.60
C MET A 189 19.98 -7.08 -7.74
N PRO A 190 21.10 -6.63 -8.35
CA PRO A 190 22.22 -6.06 -7.61
C PRO A 190 21.79 -4.88 -6.73
N GLY A 191 22.07 -4.98 -5.42
CA GLY A 191 21.82 -3.92 -4.45
C GLY A 191 20.35 -3.68 -4.10
N LEU A 192 19.45 -4.64 -4.40
CA LEU A 192 18.02 -4.54 -4.10
C LEU A 192 17.47 -5.68 -3.23
N ALA A 193 18.28 -6.69 -2.92
CA ALA A 193 17.81 -7.88 -2.19
C ALA A 193 17.08 -7.51 -0.89
N ALA A 194 17.63 -6.59 -0.10
CA ALA A 194 17.04 -6.16 1.16
C ALA A 194 15.71 -5.41 0.98
N GLU A 195 15.62 -4.50 0.00
CA GLU A 195 14.40 -3.77 -0.36
C GLU A 195 13.33 -4.71 -0.94
N VAL A 196 13.73 -5.69 -1.74
CA VAL A 196 12.84 -6.70 -2.31
C VAL A 196 12.27 -7.59 -1.22
N LEU A 197 13.09 -8.05 -0.27
CA LEU A 197 12.59 -8.79 0.89
C LEU A 197 11.61 -7.96 1.72
N GLU A 198 11.84 -6.64 1.85
CA GLU A 198 10.94 -5.76 2.58
C GLU A 198 9.53 -5.69 1.94
N LYS A 199 9.41 -5.68 0.60
CA LYS A 199 8.09 -5.58 -0.05
C LYS A 199 7.49 -6.89 -0.54
N PHE A 200 8.33 -7.89 -0.76
CA PHE A 200 7.97 -9.16 -1.38
C PHE A 200 8.47 -10.35 -0.57
N GLY A 201 9.07 -10.17 0.60
CA GLY A 201 9.49 -11.28 1.47
C GLY A 201 8.31 -12.14 1.91
N SER A 202 7.10 -11.59 1.97
CA SER A 202 5.88 -12.35 2.27
C SER A 202 5.59 -13.45 1.25
N CYS A 203 6.07 -13.31 0.01
CA CYS A 203 5.97 -14.34 -1.02
C CYS A 203 6.64 -15.66 -0.59
N ALA A 204 7.64 -15.58 0.29
CA ALA A 204 8.39 -16.75 0.73
C ALA A 204 7.53 -17.73 1.55
N PHE A 205 6.42 -17.27 2.13
CA PHE A 205 5.45 -18.12 2.84
C PHE A 205 4.60 -19.00 1.91
N MET A 206 4.84 -18.94 0.60
CA MET A 206 4.30 -19.92 -0.34
C MET A 206 5.12 -21.21 -0.42
N TYR A 207 6.34 -21.22 0.10
CA TYR A 207 7.22 -22.37 0.07
C TYR A 207 7.22 -23.07 1.43
N GLU A 208 6.80 -24.33 1.46
CA GLU A 208 6.76 -25.16 2.67
C GLU A 208 8.10 -25.19 3.42
N SER A 209 9.19 -25.43 2.68
CA SER A 209 10.55 -25.47 3.21
C SER A 209 10.99 -24.16 3.87
N ILE A 210 10.43 -23.03 3.44
CA ILE A 210 10.69 -21.73 4.05
C ILE A 210 9.86 -21.54 5.31
N VAL A 211 8.58 -21.91 5.28
CA VAL A 211 7.74 -21.86 6.49
C VAL A 211 8.32 -22.74 7.59
N ASP A 212 8.84 -23.92 7.26
CA ASP A 212 9.51 -24.79 8.23
C ASP A 212 10.74 -24.13 8.87
N LYS A 213 11.58 -23.47 8.07
CA LYS A 213 12.74 -22.70 8.57
C LYS A 213 12.33 -21.48 9.38
N VAL A 214 11.25 -20.81 8.97
CA VAL A 214 10.68 -19.68 9.71
C VAL A 214 10.24 -20.15 11.09
N VAL A 215 9.52 -21.26 11.18
CA VAL A 215 9.08 -21.88 12.44
C VAL A 215 10.26 -22.25 13.33
N GLU A 216 11.32 -22.85 12.78
CA GLU A 216 12.54 -23.19 13.53
C GLU A 216 13.17 -21.96 14.22
N LYS A 217 13.14 -20.81 13.55
CA LYS A 217 13.76 -19.55 14.01
C LYS A 217 12.82 -18.66 14.81
N MET A 218 11.54 -18.99 14.85
CA MET A 218 10.50 -18.13 15.40
C MET A 218 10.62 -18.01 16.92
N LYS A 219 10.49 -16.79 17.42
CA LYS A 219 10.44 -16.48 18.85
C LYS A 219 9.14 -15.78 19.18
N CYS A 220 8.40 -16.33 20.15
CA CYS A 220 7.23 -15.64 20.70
C CYS A 220 7.67 -14.37 21.42
N LEU A 221 6.98 -13.25 21.17
CA LEU A 221 7.17 -12.00 21.87
C LEU A 221 6.20 -11.98 23.08
N PRO A 222 6.72 -12.17 24.30
CA PRO A 222 5.89 -12.51 25.46
C PRO A 222 4.97 -11.36 25.89
N HIS A 223 3.80 -11.73 26.42
CA HIS A 223 2.88 -10.80 27.06
C HIS A 223 3.43 -10.38 28.43
N ALA A 224 3.27 -9.11 28.82
CA ALA A 224 3.68 -8.62 30.15
C ALA A 224 2.75 -9.12 31.29
N PHE A 225 1.60 -9.68 30.94
CA PHE A 225 0.51 -10.12 31.81
C PHE A 225 -0.13 -11.42 31.26
N ILE A 226 0.09 -12.53 31.97
CA ILE A 226 -0.66 -13.80 31.87
C ILE A 226 -0.29 -14.71 30.68
N GLY A 227 0.17 -15.92 31.03
CA GLY A 227 0.14 -17.12 30.17
C GLY A 227 1.51 -17.61 29.67
N PRO A 228 1.70 -18.94 29.51
CA PRO A 228 2.87 -19.47 28.82
C PRO A 228 2.89 -18.99 27.36
N ALA A 229 4.09 -18.77 26.81
CA ALA A 229 4.27 -18.44 25.41
C ALA A 229 3.52 -19.45 24.52
N ARG A 230 2.62 -18.96 23.68
CA ARG A 230 1.86 -19.80 22.75
C ARG A 230 2.70 -20.11 21.54
N GLU A 231 2.82 -21.39 21.20
CA GLU A 231 3.37 -21.79 19.91
C GLU A 231 2.47 -21.26 18.78
N SER A 232 3.10 -20.77 17.71
CA SER A 232 2.39 -20.32 16.52
C SER A 232 1.61 -21.47 15.87
N VAL A 233 0.50 -21.16 15.22
CA VAL A 233 -0.27 -22.08 14.37
C VAL A 233 0.63 -22.74 13.31
N LEU A 234 1.70 -22.05 12.89
CA LEU A 234 2.65 -22.55 11.92
C LEU A 234 3.53 -23.68 12.46
N SER A 235 3.72 -23.82 13.78
CA SER A 235 4.47 -24.96 14.35
C SER A 235 3.68 -26.27 14.25
N ARG A 236 2.36 -26.19 14.06
CA ARG A 236 1.45 -27.32 14.19
C ARG A 236 1.42 -28.15 12.93
N LEU A 237 2.19 -29.25 12.87
CA LEU A 237 2.31 -30.11 11.67
C LEU A 237 0.97 -30.61 11.08
N ARG A 238 -0.09 -30.69 11.90
CA ARG A 238 -1.45 -31.09 11.47
C ARG A 238 -2.33 -29.93 11.01
N ALA A 239 -1.87 -28.69 11.12
CA ALA A 239 -2.62 -27.54 10.63
C ALA A 239 -2.64 -27.57 9.10
N ALA A 240 -3.84 -27.51 8.52
CA ALA A 240 -4.01 -27.42 7.09
C ALA A 240 -3.62 -26.01 6.62
N ALA A 241 -2.96 -25.96 5.46
CA ALA A 241 -2.51 -24.71 4.86
C ALA A 241 -1.54 -23.88 5.73
N ARG A 242 -0.60 -24.54 6.42
CA ARG A 242 0.54 -23.91 7.12
C ARG A 242 1.33 -22.94 6.25
N TYR A 243 1.41 -23.22 4.96
CA TYR A 243 1.97 -22.33 3.96
C TYR A 243 0.90 -22.07 2.91
N ALA A 244 1.06 -20.98 2.16
CA ALA A 244 0.12 -20.61 1.12
C ALA A 244 0.39 -21.38 -0.18
N GLN A 245 -0.61 -22.07 -0.73
CA GLN A 245 -0.53 -22.75 -2.03
C GLN A 245 -0.89 -21.80 -3.18
N HIS A 246 -1.60 -20.72 -2.88
CA HIS A 246 -2.05 -19.74 -3.85
C HIS A 246 -1.76 -18.33 -3.34
N HIS A 247 -1.77 -17.35 -4.24
CA HIS A 247 -1.75 -15.94 -3.86
C HIS A 247 -2.93 -15.22 -4.51
N GLN A 248 -3.37 -14.15 -3.87
CA GLN A 248 -4.38 -13.25 -4.40
C GLN A 248 -4.03 -11.81 -4.02
N VAL A 249 -3.89 -10.96 -5.03
CA VAL A 249 -3.83 -9.52 -4.80
C VAL A 249 -5.23 -9.01 -4.47
N ILE A 250 -5.39 -8.41 -3.30
CA ILE A 250 -6.65 -7.80 -2.87
C ILE A 250 -6.66 -6.35 -3.33
N ALA A 251 -7.64 -6.03 -4.15
CA ALA A 251 -7.92 -4.66 -4.55
C ALA A 251 -8.77 -3.95 -3.50
N PHE A 252 -8.25 -2.89 -2.91
CA PHE A 252 -9.01 -2.03 -2.01
C PHE A 252 -9.71 -0.91 -2.76
N LYS A 253 -10.79 -0.38 -2.18
CA LYS A 253 -11.44 0.81 -2.72
C LYS A 253 -10.50 1.98 -2.48
N ILE A 254 -10.00 2.56 -3.57
CA ILE A 254 -9.29 3.82 -3.55
C ILE A 254 -10.25 4.83 -4.16
N GLY A 255 -10.77 5.70 -3.31
CA GLY A 255 -11.81 6.64 -3.71
C GLY A 255 -13.20 6.02 -3.90
N ASP A 256 -14.04 6.64 -4.74
CA ASP A 256 -15.44 6.23 -4.97
C ASP A 256 -15.59 5.02 -5.92
N GLN A 257 -14.53 4.24 -6.07
CA GLN A 257 -14.44 3.17 -7.05
C GLN A 257 -14.94 1.84 -6.52
N ARG A 258 -15.90 1.26 -7.23
CA ARG A 258 -16.36 -0.12 -7.04
C ARG A 258 -15.37 -1.13 -7.60
N ARG A 259 -14.09 -1.10 -7.17
CA ARG A 259 -13.09 -2.09 -7.60
C ARG A 259 -13.06 -3.36 -6.76
N GLY A 260 -13.49 -3.28 -5.50
CA GLY A 260 -13.59 -4.44 -4.62
C GLY A 260 -14.99 -5.04 -4.64
N VAL A 261 -15.11 -6.30 -5.04
CA VAL A 261 -16.23 -7.14 -4.59
C VAL A 261 -15.96 -7.44 -3.12
N SER A 262 -16.81 -6.93 -2.23
CA SER A 262 -16.76 -7.34 -0.83
C SER A 262 -17.04 -8.85 -0.79
N LEU A 263 -16.07 -9.61 -0.30
CA LEU A 263 -16.18 -11.05 -0.20
C LEU A 263 -17.10 -11.41 0.97
N GLU A 264 -17.93 -12.41 0.76
CA GLU A 264 -18.62 -13.05 1.87
C GLU A 264 -17.62 -13.91 2.65
N SER A 265 -17.87 -14.11 3.94
CA SER A 265 -17.00 -14.94 4.79
C SER A 265 -16.78 -16.35 4.21
N LYS A 266 -17.77 -16.89 3.48
CA LYS A 266 -17.69 -18.18 2.79
C LYS A 266 -16.74 -18.22 1.59
N ASP A 267 -16.36 -17.05 1.06
CA ASP A 267 -15.45 -16.93 -0.09
C ASP A 267 -13.98 -16.82 0.34
N LEU A 268 -13.73 -16.61 1.65
CA LEU A 268 -12.40 -16.70 2.22
C LEU A 268 -11.90 -18.13 2.14
N ARG A 269 -10.61 -18.30 1.82
CA ARG A 269 -9.98 -19.61 1.67
C ARG A 269 -8.71 -19.67 2.50
N THR A 270 -8.50 -20.83 3.12
CA THR A 270 -7.21 -21.17 3.72
C THR A 270 -6.17 -21.41 2.63
N GLY A 271 -4.90 -21.17 2.94
CA GLY A 271 -3.83 -21.42 1.98
C GLY A 271 -3.71 -20.42 0.83
N VAL A 272 -4.44 -19.30 0.90
CA VAL A 272 -4.30 -18.18 -0.03
C VAL A 272 -3.53 -17.06 0.66
N LEU A 273 -2.36 -16.70 0.12
CA LEU A 273 -1.61 -15.51 0.50
C LEU A 273 -2.28 -14.27 -0.08
N TYR A 274 -2.95 -13.54 0.78
CA TYR A 274 -3.63 -12.29 0.46
C TYR A 274 -2.67 -11.12 0.57
N ILE A 275 -2.51 -10.38 -0.53
CA ILE A 275 -1.56 -9.26 -0.65
C ILE A 275 -2.35 -8.00 -1.00
N PRO A 276 -2.43 -7.01 -0.10
CA PRO A 276 -3.05 -5.74 -0.41
C PRO A 276 -2.36 -5.02 -1.57
N ASP A 277 -3.13 -4.49 -2.52
CA ASP A 277 -2.58 -3.69 -3.62
C ASP A 277 -2.13 -2.28 -3.21
N LEU A 278 -2.51 -1.82 -2.00
CA LEU A 278 -2.08 -0.55 -1.46
C LEU A 278 -0.56 -0.51 -1.28
N VAL A 279 0.06 0.61 -1.69
CA VAL A 279 1.52 0.80 -1.57
C VAL A 279 1.96 0.81 -0.11
N ASN A 280 1.13 1.39 0.77
CA ASN A 280 1.36 1.47 2.21
C ASN A 280 0.11 0.95 2.95
N PHE A 281 -0.11 -0.37 2.93
CA PHE A 281 -1.21 -0.96 3.67
C PHE A 281 -0.96 -0.81 5.19
N PRO A 282 -1.97 -0.49 6.00
CA PRO A 282 -1.76 -0.33 7.44
C PRO A 282 -1.33 -1.63 8.10
N VAL A 283 -0.32 -1.56 8.97
CA VAL A 283 0.10 -2.60 9.94
C VAL A 283 0.76 -3.86 9.37
N LEU A 284 0.38 -4.34 8.17
CA LEU A 284 0.88 -5.60 7.60
C LEU A 284 1.18 -5.50 6.10
N ASP A 285 1.99 -6.41 5.60
CA ASP A 285 2.36 -6.50 4.17
C ASP A 285 1.56 -7.56 3.41
N ALA A 286 1.19 -8.64 4.09
CA ALA A 286 0.35 -9.72 3.58
C ALA A 286 -0.24 -10.55 4.73
N PHE A 287 -1.22 -11.41 4.45
CA PHE A 287 -1.75 -12.35 5.42
C PHE A 287 -2.34 -13.59 4.75
N TYR A 288 -2.57 -14.65 5.51
CA TYR A 288 -3.30 -15.83 5.05
C TYR A 288 -4.00 -16.54 6.21
N PHE A 289 -4.94 -17.42 5.89
CA PHE A 289 -5.67 -18.22 6.88
C PHE A 289 -5.12 -19.64 6.94
N VAL A 290 -4.89 -20.10 8.18
CA VAL A 290 -4.46 -21.45 8.51
C VAL A 290 -5.58 -22.13 9.27
N ASP A 291 -6.00 -23.31 8.84
CA ASP A 291 -7.01 -24.09 9.56
C ASP A 291 -6.32 -25.06 10.50
N ALA A 292 -6.52 -24.85 11.80
CA ALA A 292 -5.89 -25.66 12.82
C ALA A 292 -6.91 -25.99 13.92
N PRO A 293 -7.24 -27.28 14.14
CA PRO A 293 -8.24 -27.65 15.13
C PRO A 293 -7.88 -27.14 16.53
N PRO A 294 -8.83 -26.97 17.46
CA PRO A 294 -8.49 -26.51 18.82
C PRO A 294 -7.52 -27.47 19.51
N GLN A 295 -6.59 -26.94 20.33
CA GLN A 295 -5.65 -27.77 21.11
C GLN A 295 -6.38 -28.59 22.20
N ASP A 296 -7.51 -28.09 22.71
CA ASP A 296 -8.23 -28.72 23.83
C ASP A 296 -9.48 -29.48 23.37
N ALA A 297 -9.59 -30.75 23.80
CA ALA A 297 -10.75 -31.62 23.52
C ALA A 297 -12.09 -31.06 24.04
N ALA A 298 -12.08 -30.20 25.07
CA ALA A 298 -13.27 -29.55 25.61
C ALA A 298 -13.85 -28.46 24.68
N ALA A 299 -13.05 -27.90 23.77
CA ALA A 299 -13.50 -26.93 22.77
C ALA A 299 -14.19 -27.60 21.56
N VAL A 300 -13.97 -28.91 21.36
CA VAL A 300 -14.56 -29.71 20.28
C VAL A 300 -16.10 -29.77 20.41
N GLY A 301 -16.63 -29.75 21.63
CA GLY A 301 -18.08 -29.77 21.90
C GLY A 301 -18.84 -28.50 21.50
N ARG A 302 -18.15 -27.41 21.12
CA ARG A 302 -18.75 -26.15 20.65
C ARG A 302 -18.59 -25.93 19.13
N ALA A 303 -17.97 -26.87 18.42
CA ALA A 303 -17.71 -26.75 16.99
C ALA A 303 -18.99 -26.82 16.13
N GLY A 304 -20.08 -27.40 16.64
CA GLY A 304 -21.34 -27.54 15.91
C GLY A 304 -22.12 -26.23 15.65
N ALA A 305 -21.68 -25.10 16.20
CA ALA A 305 -22.37 -23.81 16.10
C ALA A 305 -21.50 -22.65 15.58
N ARG A 306 -20.21 -22.90 15.30
CA ARG A 306 -19.28 -21.87 14.80
C ARG A 306 -19.15 -22.06 13.29
N GLY A 307 -19.42 -21.02 12.52
CA GLY A 307 -19.43 -21.05 11.05
C GLY A 307 -18.08 -21.42 10.42
N ALA A 308 -17.96 -21.23 9.10
CA ALA A 308 -16.86 -21.75 8.27
C ALA A 308 -15.42 -21.44 8.74
N CYS A 309 -15.22 -20.44 9.62
CA CYS A 309 -13.91 -19.98 10.10
C CYS A 309 -13.57 -20.39 11.56
N ALA A 310 -14.37 -21.26 12.18
CA ALA A 310 -14.31 -21.56 13.62
C ALA A 310 -12.93 -21.97 14.19
N ASN A 311 -12.09 -22.57 13.36
CA ASN A 311 -10.78 -23.11 13.71
C ASN A 311 -9.64 -22.38 12.99
N TRP A 312 -9.95 -21.25 12.34
CA TRP A 312 -8.97 -20.55 11.52
C TRP A 312 -8.16 -19.57 12.37
N THR A 313 -6.88 -19.51 12.06
CA THR A 313 -5.95 -18.48 12.54
C THR A 313 -5.55 -17.63 11.35
N ILE A 314 -5.68 -16.31 11.47
CA ILE A 314 -5.10 -15.38 10.50
C ILE A 314 -3.64 -15.13 10.88
N VAL A 315 -2.75 -15.38 9.94
CA VAL A 315 -1.32 -15.14 10.06
C VAL A 315 -0.99 -13.88 9.28
N CYS A 316 -0.76 -12.78 10.00
CA CYS A 316 -0.35 -11.50 9.45
C CYS A 316 1.18 -11.45 9.36
N LEU A 317 1.69 -10.99 8.22
CA LEU A 317 3.11 -10.89 7.93
C LEU A 317 3.52 -9.43 7.84
N GLN A 318 4.59 -9.08 8.54
CA GLN A 318 5.23 -7.78 8.40
C GLN A 318 6.74 -7.95 8.24
N MET A 319 7.27 -7.49 7.12
CA MET A 319 8.69 -7.44 6.81
C MET A 319 9.25 -6.12 7.30
N THR A 320 10.38 -6.12 8.00
CA THR A 320 10.91 -4.86 8.53
C THR A 320 12.42 -4.82 8.69
N LYS A 321 13.00 -3.64 8.46
CA LYS A 321 14.39 -3.30 8.78
C LYS A 321 14.53 -2.62 10.15
N GLN A 322 13.43 -2.41 10.86
CA GLN A 322 13.43 -1.71 12.13
C GLN A 322 13.64 -2.67 13.30
N ASP A 323 14.27 -2.18 14.35
CA ASP A 323 14.50 -2.90 15.62
C ASP A 323 13.20 -3.08 16.42
N ASN A 324 12.21 -2.23 16.16
CA ASN A 324 10.87 -2.26 16.71
C ASN A 324 9.89 -1.78 15.64
N HIS A 325 8.62 -2.15 15.79
CA HIS A 325 7.55 -1.77 14.90
C HIS A 325 6.27 -1.48 15.70
N ASP A 326 6.42 -0.63 16.73
CA ASP A 326 5.26 -0.13 17.46
C ASP A 326 4.27 0.50 16.46
N THR A 327 2.99 0.28 16.73
CA THR A 327 1.90 0.78 15.92
C THR A 327 1.09 1.81 16.69
N THR A 328 0.17 2.48 16.02
CA THR A 328 -0.76 3.43 16.64
C THR A 328 -2.19 2.91 16.55
N THR A 329 -3.05 3.38 17.44
CA THR A 329 -4.49 3.10 17.34
C THR A 329 -5.06 3.56 16.01
N GLY A 330 -4.61 4.70 15.48
CA GLY A 330 -4.99 5.15 14.13
C GLY A 330 -4.62 4.16 13.01
N ALA A 331 -3.42 3.55 13.07
CA ALA A 331 -3.02 2.54 12.09
C ALA A 331 -3.86 1.25 12.20
N VAL A 332 -4.17 0.80 13.42
CA VAL A 332 -5.03 -0.37 13.65
C VAL A 332 -6.49 -0.09 13.23
N VAL A 333 -7.01 1.12 13.46
CA VAL A 333 -8.31 1.57 12.91
C VAL A 333 -8.27 1.49 11.39
N GLY A 334 -7.20 1.96 10.76
CA GLY A 334 -6.99 1.87 9.32
C GLY A 334 -7.03 0.42 8.81
N LEU A 335 -6.30 -0.50 9.48
CA LEU A 335 -6.32 -1.93 9.18
C LEU A 335 -7.76 -2.48 9.23
N MET A 336 -8.47 -2.23 10.33
CA MET A 336 -9.84 -2.71 10.52
C MET A 336 -10.80 -2.13 9.47
N ALA A 337 -10.69 -0.85 9.15
CA ALA A 337 -11.51 -0.20 8.12
C ALA A 337 -11.29 -0.86 6.75
N ARG A 338 -10.03 -1.10 6.36
CA ARG A 338 -9.70 -1.80 5.11
C ARG A 338 -10.25 -3.22 5.11
N MET A 339 -10.06 -3.98 6.18
CA MET A 339 -10.61 -5.34 6.27
C MET A 339 -12.14 -5.36 6.16
N ARG A 340 -12.82 -4.35 6.73
CA ARG A 340 -14.29 -4.18 6.64
C ARG A 340 -14.78 -3.78 5.24
N GLU A 341 -13.96 -3.08 4.46
CA GLU A 341 -14.24 -2.85 3.03
C GLU A 341 -14.20 -4.15 2.21
N TRP A 342 -13.29 -5.05 2.58
CA TRP A 342 -13.03 -6.27 1.83
C TRP A 342 -13.92 -7.45 2.27
N ILE A 343 -14.21 -7.58 3.56
CA ILE A 343 -14.98 -8.69 4.14
C ILE A 343 -16.31 -8.15 4.67
N ARG A 344 -17.43 -8.62 4.09
CA ARG A 344 -18.76 -8.09 4.39
C ARG A 344 -19.15 -8.24 5.87
N ASP A 345 -18.92 -9.43 6.43
CA ASP A 345 -19.24 -9.76 7.82
C ASP A 345 -18.01 -9.63 8.73
N TRP A 346 -17.16 -8.63 8.48
CA TRP A 346 -15.86 -8.49 9.11
C TRP A 346 -15.90 -8.58 10.62
N ASP A 347 -16.82 -7.88 11.29
CA ASP A 347 -16.85 -7.85 12.75
C ASP A 347 -17.21 -9.23 13.34
N VAL A 348 -17.96 -10.06 12.61
CA VAL A 348 -18.23 -11.47 13.00
C VAL A 348 -16.99 -12.33 12.75
N VAL A 349 -16.36 -12.19 11.58
CA VAL A 349 -15.16 -12.97 11.22
C VAL A 349 -14.01 -12.66 12.17
N LYS A 350 -13.73 -11.38 12.43
CA LYS A 350 -12.67 -10.89 13.32
C LYS A 350 -12.71 -11.56 14.70
N GLU A 351 -13.90 -11.70 15.28
CA GLU A 351 -14.08 -12.26 16.63
C GLU A 351 -14.06 -13.79 16.66
N GLN A 352 -14.22 -14.47 15.51
CA GLN A 352 -14.12 -15.93 15.41
C GLN A 352 -12.69 -16.41 15.17
N LEU A 353 -11.82 -15.56 14.63
CA LEU A 353 -10.45 -15.88 14.29
C LEU A 353 -9.50 -15.75 15.48
N LEU A 354 -8.50 -16.64 15.53
CA LEU A 354 -7.27 -16.36 16.24
C LEU A 354 -6.35 -15.51 15.37
N TRP A 355 -5.53 -14.67 15.99
CA TRP A 355 -4.70 -13.69 15.28
C TRP A 355 -3.24 -13.84 15.66
N GLU A 356 -2.38 -13.97 14.65
CA GLU A 356 -0.94 -13.98 14.81
C GLU A 356 -0.32 -12.87 13.95
N MET A 357 0.68 -12.19 14.48
CA MET A 357 1.52 -11.24 13.75
C MET A 357 2.96 -11.76 13.78
N ILE A 358 3.53 -11.99 12.61
CA ILE A 358 4.91 -12.43 12.45
C ILE A 358 5.72 -11.27 11.86
N TYR A 359 6.65 -10.76 12.66
CA TYR A 359 7.65 -9.79 12.25
C TYR A 359 8.87 -10.53 11.71
N VAL A 360 9.11 -10.39 10.41
CA VAL A 360 10.31 -10.92 9.74
C VAL A 360 11.31 -9.78 9.64
N GLN A 361 12.31 -9.79 10.52
CA GLN A 361 13.30 -8.72 10.62
C GLN A 361 14.51 -8.97 9.73
N HIS A 362 14.96 -7.91 9.07
CA HIS A 362 16.22 -7.92 8.32
C HIS A 362 17.40 -8.30 9.21
N ARG A 363 18.41 -8.98 8.64
CA ARG A 363 19.59 -9.48 9.35
C ARG A 363 20.32 -8.42 10.18
N ASP A 364 20.34 -7.19 9.70
CA ASP A 364 21.06 -6.06 10.31
C ASP A 364 20.24 -5.36 11.40
N ALA A 365 18.94 -5.64 11.48
CA ALA A 365 18.10 -5.10 12.55
C ALA A 365 18.35 -5.85 13.85
N LYS A 366 18.31 -5.12 14.97
CA LYS A 366 18.32 -5.76 16.29
C LYS A 366 17.04 -6.55 16.49
N ALA A 367 17.17 -7.82 16.85
CA ALA A 367 16.02 -8.69 17.11
C ALA A 367 15.08 -8.10 18.16
N MET A 368 13.78 -8.06 17.86
CA MET A 368 12.75 -7.63 18.80
C MET A 368 12.75 -8.59 19.99
N SER A 369 12.91 -8.04 21.19
CA SER A 369 12.87 -8.79 22.45
C SER A 369 11.58 -8.55 23.23
N ARG A 370 10.76 -7.59 22.81
CA ARG A 370 9.49 -7.24 23.43
C ARG A 370 8.38 -7.23 22.39
N ARG A 371 7.15 -7.33 22.88
CA ARG A 371 5.93 -7.12 22.10
C ARG A 371 5.88 -5.69 21.55
N GLN A 372 5.37 -5.54 20.33
CA GLN A 372 5.13 -4.24 19.71
C GLN A 372 3.84 -3.66 20.27
N VAL A 373 3.91 -2.44 20.78
CA VAL A 373 2.77 -1.80 21.44
C VAL A 373 1.90 -1.09 20.41
N CYS A 374 0.61 -0.95 20.74
CA CYS A 374 -0.31 -0.07 20.01
C CYS A 374 -0.53 1.18 20.87
N ALA A 375 0.17 2.26 20.53
CA ALA A 375 0.10 3.51 21.28
C ALA A 375 -1.16 4.30 20.92
N MET A 376 -1.81 4.86 21.95
CA MET A 376 -2.85 5.87 21.78
C MET A 376 -2.21 7.25 21.74
N ALA A 377 -2.47 8.04 20.69
CA ALA A 377 -1.98 9.42 20.66
C ALA A 377 -2.76 10.29 21.67
N ALA A 378 -2.15 11.39 22.13
CA ALA A 378 -2.82 12.34 23.01
C ALA A 378 -4.03 12.96 22.28
N GLY A 379 -5.25 12.71 22.79
CA GLY A 379 -6.50 13.13 22.15
C GLY A 379 -7.27 12.00 21.43
N GLU A 380 -6.64 10.84 21.21
CA GLU A 380 -7.28 9.62 20.66
C GLU A 380 -7.95 8.75 21.74
N VAL A 381 -8.28 9.31 22.91
CA VAL A 381 -9.01 8.59 23.97
C VAL A 381 -10.52 8.63 23.70
N THR A 382 -10.92 8.39 22.46
CA THR A 382 -12.33 8.21 22.07
C THR A 382 -12.70 6.73 22.14
N GLU A 383 -14.00 6.42 22.18
CA GLU A 383 -14.49 5.03 22.20
C GLU A 383 -14.01 4.24 20.97
N GLU A 384 -13.84 4.92 19.83
CA GLU A 384 -13.38 4.36 18.55
C GLU A 384 -11.95 3.78 18.60
N HIS A 385 -11.09 4.23 19.52
CA HIS A 385 -9.71 3.74 19.64
C HIS A 385 -9.53 2.67 20.72
N ARG A 386 -10.52 2.45 21.60
CA ARG A 386 -10.45 1.41 22.64
C ARG A 386 -10.52 -0.01 22.08
N ASP A 387 -11.45 -0.28 21.15
CA ASP A 387 -11.54 -1.61 20.51
C ASP A 387 -10.28 -1.96 19.70
N PRO A 388 -9.73 -1.07 18.84
CA PRO A 388 -8.45 -1.30 18.18
C PRO A 388 -7.28 -1.60 19.13
N HIS A 389 -7.19 -0.86 20.25
CA HIS A 389 -6.15 -1.10 21.24
C HIS A 389 -6.34 -2.46 21.94
N ALA A 390 -7.56 -2.78 22.36
CA ALA A 390 -7.90 -4.06 22.97
C ALA A 390 -7.68 -5.23 22.01
N PHE A 391 -8.07 -5.08 20.74
CA PHE A 391 -7.81 -6.03 19.67
C PHE A 391 -6.31 -6.31 19.52
N TRP A 392 -5.48 -5.27 19.42
CA TRP A 392 -4.04 -5.44 19.27
C TRP A 392 -3.41 -6.20 20.44
N ASN A 393 -3.94 -6.02 21.65
CA ASN A 393 -3.49 -6.77 22.83
C ASN A 393 -3.87 -8.27 22.77
N ARG A 394 -4.85 -8.68 21.95
CA ARG A 394 -5.23 -10.09 21.73
C ARG A 394 -4.40 -10.82 20.67
N VAL A 395 -3.70 -10.08 19.79
CA VAL A 395 -2.94 -10.68 18.67
C VAL A 395 -1.68 -11.36 19.20
N GLU A 396 -1.45 -12.65 18.96
CA GLU A 396 -0.16 -13.26 19.32
C GLU A 396 0.94 -12.71 18.42
N GLN A 397 2.11 -12.41 18.98
CA GLN A 397 3.19 -11.74 18.25
C GLN A 397 4.45 -12.58 18.24
N TYR A 398 5.09 -12.68 17.08
CA TYR A 398 6.27 -13.50 16.86
C TYR A 398 7.32 -12.72 16.11
N GLN A 399 8.58 -12.97 16.43
CA GLN A 399 9.74 -12.43 15.76
C GLN A 399 10.51 -13.54 15.06
N VAL A 400 10.98 -13.24 13.85
CA VAL A 400 11.84 -14.11 13.05
C VAL A 400 12.98 -13.25 12.53
N GLN A 401 14.22 -13.62 12.85
CA GLN A 401 15.39 -12.93 12.31
C GLN A 401 15.77 -13.57 10.96
N MET A 402 15.86 -12.78 9.90
CA MET A 402 16.48 -13.23 8.66
C MET A 402 17.98 -13.38 8.86
N ASP A 403 18.52 -14.53 8.49
CA ASP A 403 19.95 -14.78 8.43
C ASP A 403 20.34 -15.29 7.04
N ASP A 404 21.65 -15.45 6.82
CA ASP A 404 22.18 -15.92 5.54
C ASP A 404 21.61 -17.30 5.14
N ASN A 405 21.30 -18.15 6.12
CA ASN A 405 20.69 -19.46 5.89
C ASN A 405 19.25 -19.36 5.39
N LEU A 406 18.43 -18.49 5.99
CA LEU A 406 17.06 -18.26 5.55
C LEU A 406 17.03 -17.59 4.18
N ILE A 407 17.89 -16.60 3.94
CA ILE A 407 18.01 -15.94 2.63
C ILE A 407 18.41 -16.96 1.55
N SER A 408 19.45 -17.75 1.80
CA SER A 408 19.90 -18.80 0.87
C SER A 408 18.79 -19.81 0.60
N ALA A 409 18.04 -20.21 1.63
CA ALA A 409 16.91 -21.10 1.46
C ALA A 409 15.82 -20.48 0.57
N ILE A 410 15.50 -19.20 0.76
CA ILE A 410 14.51 -18.47 -0.06
C ILE A 410 14.96 -18.46 -1.52
N MET A 411 16.25 -18.20 -1.78
CA MET A 411 16.80 -18.22 -3.14
C MET A 411 16.63 -19.61 -3.78
N VAL A 412 17.05 -20.67 -3.09
CA VAL A 412 16.92 -22.05 -3.58
C VAL A 412 15.47 -22.46 -3.80
N ALA A 413 14.57 -22.10 -2.87
CA ALA A 413 13.15 -22.43 -2.99
C ALA A 413 12.49 -21.70 -4.16
N ALA A 414 12.95 -20.49 -4.48
CA ALA A 414 12.40 -19.67 -5.56
C ALA A 414 13.02 -19.96 -6.94
N GLU A 415 14.13 -20.71 -7.02
CA GLU A 415 14.68 -21.24 -8.27
C GLU A 415 14.01 -22.56 -8.71
N CYS A 416 13.40 -23.28 -7.77
CA CYS A 416 12.59 -24.49 -8.00
C CYS A 416 11.17 -24.14 -8.47
#